data_AF-A0A7K1U0U1-F1
#
_entry.id   AF-A0A7K1U0U1-F1
#
_cell.length_a   1.000
_cell.length_b   1.000
_cell.length_c   1.000
_cell.angle_alpha   90.00
_cell.angle_beta   90.00
_cell.angle_gamma   90.00
#
_symmetry.space_group_name_H-M   'P 1'
#
loop_
_entity.id
_entity.type
_entity.pdbx_description
1 polymer ?
#
loop_
_entity_poly.entity_id
_entity_poly.type
_entity_poly.pdbx_seq_one_letter_code
_entity_poly.pdbx_strand_id
1 'polypeptide(L)'
;MDNATREVKSFFKSLLPFIALGIIFFAGTIFLSISEDRYKEKLKEAGVYVVGTITEVSSSNRGLSFHGIYYFKNKKYEMRQSAFRSSVHYAGRKLFVVILPEDPENYVVLFDEYFPDCLKSEENMYKCWKDKPVCD
;
A
#
# COMPACT_ATOMS: atom_id res chain seq x y z
N MET A 1 -56.05 9.54 -18.29
CA MET A 1 -55.04 8.54 -17.85
C MET A 1 -53.63 9.15 -17.86
N ASP A 2 -53.49 10.45 -17.52
CA ASP A 2 -52.24 11.19 -17.78
C ASP A 2 -51.43 11.59 -16.54
N ASN A 3 -52.06 11.55 -15.34
CA ASN A 3 -51.40 12.02 -14.13
C ASN A 3 -50.38 11.00 -13.58
N ALA A 4 -50.75 9.72 -13.54
CA ALA A 4 -49.86 8.64 -13.10
C ALA A 4 -48.60 8.53 -13.99
N THR A 5 -48.74 8.73 -15.29
CA THR A 5 -47.64 8.65 -16.25
C THR A 5 -46.66 9.84 -16.14
N ARG A 6 -47.12 11.00 -15.67
CA ARG A 6 -46.28 12.17 -15.39
C ARG A 6 -45.48 12.01 -14.10
N GLU A 7 -46.11 11.52 -13.04
CA GLU A 7 -45.42 11.28 -11.76
C GLU A 7 -44.32 10.23 -11.88
N VAL A 8 -44.58 9.14 -12.60
CA VAL A 8 -43.58 8.10 -12.86
C VAL A 8 -42.38 8.64 -13.66
N LYS A 9 -42.61 9.46 -14.70
CA LYS A 9 -41.50 10.09 -15.46
C LYS A 9 -40.71 11.10 -14.63
N SER A 10 -41.37 11.84 -13.74
CA SER A 10 -40.71 12.76 -12.80
C SER A 10 -39.82 12.01 -11.80
N PHE A 11 -40.34 10.91 -11.26
CA PHE A 11 -39.60 10.02 -10.37
C PHE A 11 -38.35 9.43 -11.03
N PHE A 12 -38.47 8.88 -12.25
CA PHE A 12 -37.31 8.34 -12.97
C PHE A 12 -36.28 9.41 -13.35
N LYS A 13 -36.71 10.63 -13.71
CA LYS A 13 -35.78 11.76 -13.95
C LYS A 13 -35.04 12.16 -12.68
N SER A 14 -35.71 12.11 -11.53
CA SER A 14 -35.08 12.38 -10.23
C SER A 14 -34.15 11.26 -9.79
N LEU A 15 -34.40 10.01 -10.21
CA LEU A 15 -33.59 8.83 -9.84
C LEU A 15 -32.32 8.67 -10.70
N LEU A 16 -32.39 9.09 -11.97
CA LEU A 16 -31.28 9.00 -12.93
C LEU A 16 -29.92 9.54 -12.41
N PRO A 17 -29.82 10.73 -11.78
CA PRO A 17 -28.55 11.23 -11.27
C PRO A 17 -27.96 10.35 -10.15
N PHE A 18 -28.80 9.74 -9.31
CA PHE A 18 -28.32 8.84 -8.25
C PHE A 18 -27.79 7.53 -8.81
N ILE A 19 -28.44 6.98 -9.84
CA ILE A 19 -27.95 5.80 -10.56
C ILE A 19 -26.61 6.11 -11.23
N ALA A 20 -26.49 7.26 -11.91
CA ALA A 20 -25.25 7.69 -12.54
C ALA A 20 -24.12 7.86 -11.50
N LEU A 21 -24.40 8.48 -10.36
CA LEU A 21 -23.44 8.62 -9.26
C LEU A 21 -22.99 7.26 -8.72
N GLY A 22 -23.93 6.32 -8.55
CA GLY A 22 -23.65 4.95 -8.13
C GLY A 22 -22.77 4.19 -9.11
N ILE A 23 -23.00 4.33 -10.41
CA ILE A 23 -22.17 3.73 -11.46
C ILE A 23 -20.75 4.32 -11.42
N ILE A 24 -20.61 5.64 -11.29
CA ILE A 24 -19.30 6.30 -11.21
C ILE A 24 -18.54 5.82 -9.97
N PHE A 25 -19.21 5.76 -8.83
CA PHE A 25 -18.63 5.26 -7.59
C PHE A 25 -18.14 3.81 -7.73
N PHE A 26 -18.99 2.94 -8.28
CA PHE A 26 -18.67 1.52 -8.49
C PHE A 26 -17.55 1.31 -9.53
N ALA A 27 -17.55 2.08 -10.61
CA ALA A 27 -16.46 2.06 -11.58
C ALA A 27 -15.13 2.52 -10.94
N GLY A 28 -15.18 3.53 -10.07
CA GLY A 28 -14.01 3.99 -9.32
C GLY A 28 -13.43 2.93 -8.40
N THR A 29 -14.26 2.19 -7.66
CA THR A 29 -13.77 1.11 -6.78
C THR A 29 -13.16 -0.04 -7.58
N ILE A 30 -13.79 -0.46 -8.68
CA ILE A 30 -13.22 -1.47 -9.59
C ILE A 30 -11.88 -1.02 -10.15
N PHE A 31 -11.80 0.24 -10.61
CA PHE A 31 -10.55 0.79 -11.15
C PHE A 31 -9.42 0.76 -10.12
N LEU A 32 -9.69 1.15 -8.87
CA LEU A 32 -8.71 1.09 -7.79
C LEU A 32 -8.23 -0.35 -7.53
N SER A 33 -9.14 -1.33 -7.48
CA SER A 33 -8.76 -2.75 -7.29
C SER A 33 -7.88 -3.26 -8.43
N ILE A 34 -8.25 -3.02 -9.69
CA ILE A 34 -7.44 -3.43 -10.85
C ILE A 34 -6.06 -2.75 -10.84
N SER A 35 -6.00 -1.48 -10.43
CA SER A 35 -4.74 -0.76 -10.31
C SER A 35 -3.81 -1.40 -9.28
N GLU A 36 -4.35 -1.80 -8.13
CA GLU A 36 -3.58 -2.44 -7.05
C GLU A 36 -3.05 -3.81 -7.48
N ASP A 37 -3.88 -4.62 -8.15
CA ASP A 37 -3.47 -5.95 -8.63
C ASP A 37 -2.37 -5.85 -9.69
N ARG A 38 -2.51 -4.94 -10.66
CA ARG A 38 -1.45 -4.68 -11.66
C ARG A 38 -0.16 -4.19 -11.01
N TYR A 39 -0.24 -3.39 -9.97
CA TYR A 39 0.93 -2.93 -9.24
C TYR A 39 1.64 -4.09 -8.53
N LYS A 40 0.88 -4.99 -7.89
CA LYS A 40 1.42 -6.21 -7.28
C LYS A 40 2.05 -7.15 -8.32
N GLU A 41 1.46 -7.28 -9.50
CA GLU A 41 2.05 -8.05 -10.61
C GLU A 41 3.38 -7.44 -11.05
N LYS A 42 3.44 -6.12 -11.27
CA LYS A 42 4.68 -5.43 -11.61
C LYS A 42 5.77 -5.64 -10.54
N LEU A 43 5.41 -5.58 -9.26
CA LEU A 43 6.34 -5.84 -8.17
C LEU A 43 6.87 -7.28 -8.18
N LYS A 44 6.05 -8.26 -8.59
CA LYS A 44 6.52 -9.65 -8.72
C LYS A 44 7.51 -9.83 -9.86
N GLU A 45 7.34 -9.08 -10.95
CA GLU A 45 8.18 -9.22 -12.15
C GLU A 45 9.47 -8.39 -12.09
N ALA A 46 9.35 -7.14 -11.61
CA ALA A 46 10.40 -6.13 -11.68
C ALA A 46 10.73 -5.48 -10.34
N GLY A 47 10.07 -5.91 -9.26
CA GLY A 47 10.34 -5.41 -7.92
C GLY A 47 11.73 -5.79 -7.44
N VAL A 48 12.29 -4.93 -6.59
CA VAL A 48 13.54 -5.20 -5.88
C VAL A 48 13.32 -5.07 -4.39
N TYR A 49 14.03 -5.89 -3.63
CA TYR A 49 14.04 -5.88 -2.18
C TYR A 49 15.06 -4.86 -1.69
N VAL A 50 14.66 -4.06 -0.72
CA VAL A 50 15.51 -3.17 0.06
C VAL A 50 15.22 -3.35 1.54
N VAL A 51 16.16 -2.95 2.40
CA VAL A 51 15.95 -2.96 3.85
C VAL A 51 15.31 -1.64 4.27
N GLY A 52 14.13 -1.74 4.89
CA GLY A 52 13.51 -0.63 5.58
C GLY A 52 13.72 -0.73 7.09
N THR A 53 13.75 0.42 7.75
CA THR A 53 13.82 0.55 9.21
C THR A 53 12.62 1.34 9.69
N ILE A 54 11.88 0.79 10.66
CA ILE A 54 10.81 1.51 11.33
C ILE A 54 11.45 2.50 12.31
N THR A 55 11.20 3.79 12.14
CA THR A 55 11.74 4.84 12.98
C THR A 55 10.78 5.21 14.10
N GLU A 56 9.47 5.20 13.82
CA GLU A 56 8.45 5.60 14.78
C GLU A 56 7.24 4.69 14.70
N VAL A 57 6.62 4.47 15.86
CA VAL A 57 5.34 3.75 15.98
C VAL A 57 4.40 4.66 16.75
N SER A 58 3.27 4.96 16.13
CA SER A 58 2.21 5.75 16.76
C SER A 58 0.96 4.88 16.91
N SER A 59 0.33 4.95 18.07
CA SER A 59 -0.94 4.27 18.34
C SER A 59 -2.08 5.28 18.34
N SER A 60 -3.19 4.94 17.70
CA SER A 60 -4.43 5.71 17.73
C SER A 60 -5.62 4.79 17.99
N ASN A 61 -6.80 5.37 18.25
CA ASN A 61 -8.05 4.63 18.39
C ASN A 61 -8.43 3.83 17.12
N ARG A 62 -7.77 4.09 15.98
CA ARG A 62 -8.00 3.41 14.69
C ARG A 62 -6.93 2.35 14.36
N GLY A 63 -5.97 2.10 15.25
CA GLY A 63 -4.90 1.12 15.06
C GLY A 63 -3.49 1.72 15.20
N LEU A 64 -2.49 0.93 14.78
CA LEU A 64 -1.08 1.34 14.78
C LEU A 64 -0.70 1.95 13.43
N SER A 65 0.07 3.03 13.46
CA SER A 65 0.70 3.63 12.29
C SER A 65 2.21 3.59 12.46
N PHE A 66 2.88 3.02 11.48
CA PHE A 66 4.33 2.90 11.39
C PHE A 66 4.87 3.99 10.48
N HIS A 67 5.89 4.69 10.95
CA HIS A 67 6.75 5.50 10.11
C HIS A 67 8.11 4.80 10.03
N GLY A 68 8.68 4.77 8.84
CA GLY A 68 10.03 4.25 8.65
C GLY A 68 10.69 4.85 7.43
N ILE A 69 11.91 4.38 7.19
CA ILE A 69 12.75 4.85 6.11
C ILE A 69 13.40 3.66 5.40
N TYR A 70 13.69 3.81 4.13
CA TYR A 70 14.57 2.92 3.37
C TYR A 70 15.43 3.75 2.42
N TYR A 71 16.46 3.14 1.87
CA TYR A 71 17.36 3.80 0.92
C TYR A 71 17.34 3.07 -0.41
N PHE A 72 17.34 3.84 -1.49
CA PHE A 72 17.49 3.32 -2.85
C PHE A 72 18.37 4.28 -3.66
N LYS A 73 19.42 3.76 -4.30
CA LYS A 73 20.42 4.56 -5.03
C LYS A 73 20.95 5.75 -4.21
N ASN A 74 21.27 5.49 -2.94
CA ASN A 74 21.74 6.49 -1.95
C ASN A 74 20.76 7.64 -1.64
N LYS A 75 19.51 7.57 -2.11
CA LYS A 75 18.44 8.49 -1.72
C LYS A 75 17.58 7.86 -0.62
N LYS A 76 17.25 8.66 0.40
CA LYS A 76 16.36 8.29 1.49
C LYS A 76 14.90 8.47 1.04
N TYR A 77 14.07 7.51 1.40
CA TYR A 77 12.63 7.54 1.19
C TYR A 77 11.90 7.28 2.50
N GLU A 78 10.72 7.88 2.65
CA GLU A 78 9.82 7.66 3.78
C GLU A 78 8.82 6.57 3.45
N MET A 79 8.49 5.75 4.44
CA MET A 79 7.40 4.80 4.39
C MET A 79 6.45 5.01 5.56
N ARG A 80 5.15 4.92 5.26
CA ARG A 80 4.05 4.95 6.20
C ARG A 80 3.13 3.76 5.94
N GLN A 81 2.81 3.01 6.98
CA GLN A 81 1.81 1.94 6.90
C GLN A 81 0.95 1.94 8.15
N SER A 82 -0.35 1.72 7.98
CA SER A 82 -1.23 1.36 9.10
C SER A 82 -1.31 -0.17 9.22
N ALA A 83 -1.19 -0.71 10.42
CA ALA A 83 -1.52 -2.12 10.68
C ALA A 83 -2.52 -2.27 11.83
N PHE A 84 -3.37 -3.28 11.69
CA PHE A 84 -4.39 -3.63 12.67
C PHE A 84 -3.83 -4.44 13.86
N ARG A 85 -2.66 -5.07 13.72
CA ARG A 85 -2.13 -5.98 14.76
C ARG A 85 -1.24 -5.27 15.77
N SER A 86 -1.50 -5.59 17.04
CA SER A 86 -1.02 -4.93 18.25
C SER A 86 0.34 -5.45 18.75
N SER A 87 1.44 -5.12 18.08
CA SER A 87 2.71 -5.15 18.82
C SER A 87 3.37 -3.78 18.76
N VAL A 88 3.55 -3.17 19.92
CA VAL A 88 4.03 -1.79 20.08
C VAL A 88 5.57 -1.72 19.93
N HIS A 89 6.23 -2.86 19.74
CA HIS A 89 7.69 -3.00 19.77
C HIS A 89 8.32 -3.12 18.37
N TYR A 90 7.84 -2.35 17.39
CA TYR A 90 8.45 -2.34 16.05
C TYR A 90 9.47 -1.21 15.82
N ALA A 91 9.56 -0.20 16.70
CA ALA A 91 10.55 0.87 16.53
C ALA A 91 11.98 0.30 16.52
N GLY A 92 12.78 0.73 15.56
CA GLY A 92 14.14 0.24 15.30
C GLY A 92 14.20 -1.11 14.58
N ARG A 93 13.07 -1.79 14.34
CA ARG A 93 13.07 -3.05 13.58
C ARG A 93 13.35 -2.80 12.12
N LYS A 94 14.09 -3.75 11.55
CA LYS A 94 14.33 -3.86 10.11
C LYS A 94 13.34 -4.82 9.49
N LEU A 95 12.98 -4.54 8.25
CA LEU A 95 12.00 -5.29 7.48
C LEU A 95 12.35 -5.23 5.99
N PHE A 96 11.75 -6.13 5.22
CA PHE A 96 11.84 -6.09 3.77
C PHE A 96 10.81 -5.12 3.21
N VAL A 97 11.27 -4.26 2.32
CA VAL A 97 10.44 -3.39 1.49
C VAL A 97 10.66 -3.79 0.05
N VAL A 98 9.59 -4.01 -0.69
CA VAL A 98 9.63 -4.27 -2.12
C VAL A 98 9.20 -2.98 -2.84
N ILE A 99 10.04 -2.52 -3.76
CA ILE A 99 9.81 -1.30 -4.54
C ILE A 99 9.97 -1.57 -6.02
N LEU A 100 9.36 -0.74 -6.86
CA LEU A 100 9.71 -0.67 -8.28
C LEU A 100 10.89 0.30 -8.46
N PRO A 101 11.99 -0.08 -9.13
CA PRO A 101 13.13 0.81 -9.38
C PRO A 101 12.79 2.11 -10.11
N GLU A 102 11.76 2.08 -10.95
CA GLU A 102 11.23 3.21 -11.74
C GLU A 102 10.35 4.14 -10.91
N ASP A 103 9.77 3.63 -9.83
CA ASP A 103 8.86 4.36 -8.94
C ASP A 103 9.09 3.92 -7.49
N PRO A 104 10.23 4.30 -6.90
CA PRO A 104 10.62 3.81 -5.58
C PRO A 104 9.69 4.31 -4.47
N GLU A 105 9.00 5.44 -4.66
CA GLU A 105 8.09 6.02 -3.66
C GLU A 105 6.86 5.14 -3.38
N ASN A 106 6.47 4.32 -4.36
CA ASN A 106 5.48 3.28 -4.15
C ASN A 106 6.18 1.99 -3.68
N TYR A 107 5.68 1.42 -2.59
CA TYR A 107 6.33 0.31 -1.92
C TYR A 107 5.32 -0.66 -1.30
N VAL A 108 5.78 -1.88 -1.03
CA VAL A 108 5.08 -2.89 -0.23
C VAL A 108 5.99 -3.30 0.92
N VAL A 109 5.47 -3.22 2.14
CA VAL A 109 6.19 -3.62 3.36
C VAL A 109 5.80 -5.04 3.75
N LEU A 110 6.79 -5.89 4.02
CA LEU A 110 6.58 -7.28 4.43
C LEU A 110 6.67 -7.40 5.96
N PHE A 111 5.57 -7.11 6.66
CA PHE A 111 5.53 -7.02 8.14
C PHE A 111 5.59 -8.36 8.88
N ASP A 112 5.00 -9.41 8.32
CA ASP A 112 4.87 -10.72 8.98
C ASP A 112 6.04 -11.67 8.66
N GLU A 113 7.06 -11.19 7.95
CA GLU A 113 8.20 -12.00 7.55
C GLU A 113 9.36 -11.86 8.53
N TYR A 114 10.01 -12.99 8.81
CA TYR A 114 11.26 -12.99 9.56
C TYR A 114 12.33 -12.18 8.82
N PHE A 115 12.97 -11.25 9.55
CA PHE A 115 14.11 -10.49 9.07
C PHE A 115 15.42 -11.09 9.62
N PRO A 116 16.27 -11.68 8.76
CA PRO A 116 17.48 -12.36 9.19
C PRO A 116 18.50 -11.47 9.89
N ASP A 117 19.20 -12.01 10.90
CA ASP A 117 20.17 -11.25 11.70
C ASP A 117 21.37 -10.75 10.88
N CYS A 118 21.87 -11.53 9.91
CA CYS A 118 23.00 -11.10 9.07
C CYS A 118 22.67 -9.86 8.21
N LEU A 119 21.39 -9.63 7.94
CA LEU A 119 20.91 -8.49 7.15
C LEU A 119 20.69 -7.25 8.01
N LYS A 120 20.87 -7.33 9.34
CA LYS A 120 20.65 -6.20 10.25
C LYS A 120 21.76 -5.16 10.22
N SER A 121 22.89 -5.38 9.54
CA SER A 121 23.95 -4.38 9.43
C SER A 121 23.47 -3.10 8.72
N GLU A 122 24.13 -1.98 8.99
CA GLU A 122 23.82 -0.70 8.35
C GLU A 122 24.18 -0.70 6.86
N GLU A 123 25.27 -1.37 6.48
CA GLU A 123 25.69 -1.49 5.08
C GLU A 123 24.60 -2.09 4.18
N ASN A 124 23.85 -3.06 4.71
CA ASN A 124 22.74 -3.69 3.99
C ASN A 124 21.55 -2.75 3.78
N MET A 125 21.47 -1.61 4.46
CA MET A 125 20.42 -0.61 4.23
C MET A 125 20.55 0.11 2.88
N TYR A 126 21.76 0.13 2.31
CA TYR A 126 22.04 0.79 1.03
C TYR A 126 22.07 -0.20 -0.14
N LYS A 127 21.88 -1.50 0.14
CA LYS A 127 21.86 -2.56 -0.87
C LYS A 127 20.44 -2.79 -1.37
N CYS A 128 20.37 -3.29 -2.60
CA CYS A 128 19.14 -3.76 -3.21
C CYS A 128 19.37 -5.14 -3.82
N TRP A 129 18.34 -5.98 -3.79
CA TRP A 129 18.41 -7.33 -4.32
C TRP A 129 17.22 -7.58 -5.24
N LYS A 130 17.47 -8.30 -6.34
CA LYS A 130 16.41 -8.73 -7.24
C LYS A 130 15.52 -9.78 -6.57
N ASP A 131 16.16 -10.69 -5.84
CA ASP A 131 15.50 -11.74 -5.08
C ASP A 131 15.63 -11.47 -3.58
N LYS A 132 14.73 -12.04 -2.77
CA LYS A 132 14.79 -11.88 -1.32
C LYS A 132 16.11 -12.49 -0.81
N PRO A 133 16.98 -11.70 -0.16
CA PRO A 133 18.24 -12.21 0.34
C PRO A 133 18.02 -13.18 1.51
N VAL A 134 18.81 -14.24 1.53
CA VAL A 134 18.89 -15.22 2.62
C VAL A 134 20.28 -15.16 3.25
N CYS A 135 20.39 -15.47 4.54
CA CYS A 135 21.68 -15.71 5.17
C CYS A 135 22.04 -17.17 4.96
N ASP A 136 23.28 -17.42 4.53
CA ASP A 136 23.90 -18.75 4.58
C ASP A 136 24.54 -19.00 5.95
#